data_AF-A0A0F7G7Z1-F1
#
_entry.id   AF-A0A0F7G7Z1-F1
#
_cell.length_a   1.000
_cell.length_b   1.000
_cell.length_c   1.000
_cell.angle_alpha   90.00
_cell.angle_beta   90.00
_cell.angle_gamma   90.00
#
_symmetry.space_group_name_H-M   'P 1'
#
loop_
_entity.id
_entity.type
_entity.pdbx_description
1 polymer ?
#
loop_
_entity_poly.entity_id
_entity_poly.type
_entity_poly.pdbx_seq_one_letter_code
_entity_poly.pdbx_strand_id
1 'polypeptide(L)'
;SQNHGFCVDAAQLPADWEVLFANTNDNSNEGIIHSNLPYFSVQFHPEHTAGPEDLECLFDVFLESVKDEIEDRPWISIKDRLAQKLIYESSILITLERPKKVLILGSGGLSIGQAGEFDYSGSQAIKALKEESIQTLLINPNIATVQTSKGMADKVYFLPITPEYVEQVI
;
A
#
# COMPACT_ATOMS: atom_id res chain seq x y z
N SER A 1 0.41 16.41 5.78
CA SER A 1 1.82 16.65 6.23
C SER A 1 1.86 16.79 7.75
N GLN A 2 3.02 16.76 8.41
CA GLN A 2 3.13 16.86 9.87
C GLN A 2 4.25 17.82 10.27
N ASN A 3 4.06 18.57 11.36
CA ASN A 3 5.10 19.42 11.95
C ASN A 3 4.81 19.68 13.44
N HIS A 4 4.92 18.65 14.26
CA HIS A 4 4.71 18.72 15.71
C HIS A 4 5.84 17.97 16.44
N GLY A 5 6.10 18.37 17.69
CA GLY A 5 7.12 17.75 18.56
C GLY A 5 6.57 17.11 19.83
N PHE A 6 5.25 17.11 19.99
CA PHE A 6 4.50 16.51 21.09
C PHE A 6 3.38 15.65 20.50
N CYS A 7 2.93 14.63 21.23
CA CYS A 7 1.78 13.81 20.85
C CYS A 7 0.89 13.52 22.06
N VAL A 8 -0.35 13.13 21.79
CA VAL A 8 -1.32 12.67 22.80
C VAL A 8 -1.01 11.23 23.19
N ASP A 9 -1.01 10.93 24.49
CA ASP A 9 -0.88 9.56 24.97
C ASP A 9 -2.19 8.78 24.76
N ALA A 10 -2.19 7.92 23.74
CA ALA A 10 -3.33 7.07 23.40
C ALA A 10 -3.74 6.10 24.52
N ALA A 11 -2.84 5.73 25.43
CA ALA A 11 -3.15 4.83 26.53
C ALA A 11 -3.91 5.52 27.68
N GLN A 12 -3.96 6.84 27.68
CA GLN A 12 -4.58 7.66 28.73
C GLN A 12 -5.79 8.47 28.22
N LEU A 13 -6.40 8.06 27.10
CA LEU A 13 -7.61 8.70 26.63
C LEU A 13 -8.75 8.56 27.65
N PRO A 14 -9.51 9.63 27.91
CA PRO A 14 -10.70 9.56 28.77
C PRO A 14 -11.75 8.60 28.22
N ALA A 15 -12.75 8.27 29.05
CA ALA A 15 -13.93 7.56 28.58
C ALA A 15 -14.58 8.29 27.40
N ASP A 16 -15.16 7.53 26.47
CA ASP A 16 -15.82 8.01 25.25
C ASP A 16 -14.89 8.67 24.21
N TRP A 17 -13.56 8.57 24.37
CA TRP A 17 -12.59 8.94 23.35
C TRP A 17 -11.85 7.72 22.81
N GLU A 18 -11.69 7.71 21.49
CA GLU A 18 -11.03 6.64 20.75
C GLU A 18 -9.91 7.21 19.87
N VAL A 19 -8.90 6.39 19.60
CA VAL A 19 -7.89 6.71 18.59
C VAL A 19 -8.53 6.67 17.21
N LEU A 20 -8.34 7.73 16.43
CA LEU A 20 -8.83 7.83 15.05
C LEU A 20 -7.76 7.44 14.03
N PHE A 21 -6.55 8.00 14.17
CA PHE A 21 -5.40 7.69 13.33
C PHE A 21 -4.19 7.34 14.21
N ALA A 22 -3.33 6.47 13.69
CA ALA A 22 -2.05 6.13 14.29
C ALA A 22 -0.95 6.17 13.23
N ASN A 23 0.24 6.60 13.62
CA ASN A 23 1.39 6.66 12.74
C ASN A 23 1.88 5.24 12.43
N THR A 24 2.08 4.92 11.15
CA THR A 24 2.52 3.56 10.76
C THR A 24 4.00 3.28 11.05
N ASN A 25 4.81 4.31 11.31
CA ASN A 25 6.24 4.16 11.60
C ASN A 25 6.53 3.95 13.09
N ASP A 26 5.84 4.69 13.97
CA ASP A 26 6.12 4.69 15.42
C ASP A 26 4.91 4.41 16.32
N ASN A 27 3.72 4.22 15.75
CA ASN A 27 2.44 4.01 16.46
C ASN A 27 2.00 5.17 17.36
N SER A 28 2.58 6.37 17.22
CA SER A 28 2.10 7.56 17.92
C SER A 28 0.67 7.93 17.49
N ASN A 29 -0.05 8.62 18.39
CA ASN A 29 -1.41 9.06 18.10
C ASN A 29 -1.40 10.17 17.04
N GLU A 30 -2.22 10.00 16.00
CA GLU A 30 -2.33 10.93 14.88
C GLU A 30 -3.73 11.56 14.76
N GLY A 31 -4.60 11.28 15.73
CA GLY A 31 -5.96 11.79 15.77
C GLY A 31 -6.80 11.07 16.78
N ILE A 32 -7.83 11.75 17.27
CA ILE A 32 -8.79 11.23 18.25
C ILE A 32 -10.21 11.56 17.80
N ILE A 33 -11.16 10.74 18.25
CA ILE A 33 -12.57 10.90 17.94
C ILE A 33 -13.40 10.57 19.18
N HIS A 34 -14.48 11.32 19.39
CA HIS A 34 -15.44 11.01 20.43
C HIS A 34 -16.42 9.93 19.95
N SER A 35 -16.75 8.95 20.79
CA SER A 35 -17.58 7.81 20.41
C SER A 35 -18.99 8.22 19.96
N ASN A 36 -19.54 9.30 20.53
CA ASN A 36 -20.94 9.71 20.31
C ASN A 36 -21.16 11.16 19.84
N LEU A 37 -20.17 12.05 19.99
CA LEU A 37 -20.34 13.49 19.76
C LEU A 37 -19.62 13.88 18.46
N PRO A 38 -19.96 15.03 17.82
CA PRO A 38 -19.33 15.48 16.57
C PRO A 38 -17.90 16.01 16.77
N TYR A 39 -17.11 15.39 17.64
CA TYR A 39 -15.75 15.82 17.97
C TYR A 39 -14.75 14.85 17.40
N PHE A 40 -13.87 15.37 16.57
CA PHE A 40 -12.69 14.67 16.11
C PHE A 40 -11.55 15.67 15.93
N SER A 41 -10.33 15.17 15.97
CA SER A 41 -9.15 15.93 15.62
C SER A 41 -8.13 15.04 14.93
N VAL A 42 -7.22 15.69 14.21
CA VAL A 42 -6.05 15.07 13.59
C VAL A 42 -4.80 15.81 14.04
N GLN A 43 -3.70 15.07 14.14
CA GLN A 43 -2.41 15.60 14.54
C GLN A 43 -1.62 16.14 13.34
N PHE A 44 -1.91 15.62 12.14
CA PHE A 44 -1.40 16.08 10.87
C PHE A 44 -2.19 17.27 10.31
N HIS A 45 -1.65 17.86 9.25
CA HIS A 45 -2.18 18.99 8.49
C HIS A 45 -2.92 18.48 7.24
N PRO A 46 -4.26 18.40 7.25
CA PRO A 46 -5.06 17.97 6.12
C PRO A 46 -5.25 19.06 5.06
N GLU A 47 -4.73 20.27 5.26
CA GLU A 47 -4.74 21.39 4.32
C GLU A 47 -3.55 21.40 3.35
N HIS A 48 -2.62 20.44 3.50
CA HIS A 48 -1.59 20.05 2.52
C HIS A 48 -0.78 21.18 1.85
N THR A 49 -0.63 22.34 2.50
CA THR A 49 0.25 23.41 2.01
C THR A 49 1.71 22.97 2.12
N ALA A 50 2.23 22.40 1.02
CA ALA A 50 3.45 21.60 0.90
C ALA A 50 3.37 20.12 1.38
N GLY A 51 2.25 19.44 1.13
CA GLY A 51 2.07 18.00 1.37
C GLY A 51 1.12 17.32 0.38
N PRO A 52 0.85 16.01 0.50
CA PRO A 52 -0.14 15.33 -0.32
C PRO A 52 -1.58 15.70 0.06
N GLU A 53 -2.47 15.76 -0.92
CA GLU A 53 -3.88 16.21 -0.82
C GLU A 53 -4.86 15.10 -0.35
N ASP A 54 -4.31 13.93 0.05
CA ASP A 54 -5.08 12.69 0.25
C ASP A 54 -6.18 12.77 1.33
N LEU A 55 -6.12 13.74 2.25
CA LEU A 55 -7.01 13.86 3.42
C LEU A 55 -7.80 15.18 3.48
N GLU A 56 -7.95 15.88 2.35
CA GLU A 56 -8.84 17.03 2.20
C GLU A 56 -10.29 16.72 2.60
N CYS A 57 -10.73 15.48 2.36
CA CYS A 57 -12.08 15.02 2.65
C CYS A 57 -12.49 15.16 4.12
N LEU A 58 -11.53 15.35 5.05
CA LEU A 58 -11.81 15.64 6.45
C LEU A 58 -12.54 16.99 6.63
N PHE A 59 -12.27 17.97 5.76
CA PHE A 59 -13.00 19.24 5.73
C PHE A 59 -14.45 19.02 5.28
N ASP A 60 -14.70 18.15 4.30
CA ASP A 60 -16.05 17.80 3.89
C ASP A 60 -16.82 17.15 5.04
N VAL A 61 -16.21 16.19 5.74
CA VAL A 61 -16.82 15.52 6.90
C VAL A 61 -17.20 16.55 7.97
N PHE A 62 -16.31 17.50 8.27
CA PHE A 62 -16.61 18.59 9.21
C PHE A 62 -17.79 19.45 8.73
N LEU A 63 -17.73 19.95 7.50
CA LEU A 63 -18.75 20.84 6.93
C LEU A 63 -20.12 20.16 6.80
N GLU A 64 -20.15 18.91 6.36
CA GLU A 64 -21.38 18.11 6.26
C GLU A 64 -22.01 17.89 7.64
N SER A 65 -21.19 17.62 8.67
CA SER A 65 -21.69 17.43 10.04
C SER A 65 -22.31 18.70 10.61
N VAL A 66 -21.71 19.87 10.33
CA VAL A 66 -22.28 21.17 10.73
C VAL A 66 -23.57 21.47 9.97
N LYS A 67 -23.61 21.21 8.66
CA LYS A 67 -24.81 21.42 7.84
C LYS A 67 -25.97 20.57 8.31
N ASP A 68 -25.72 19.30 8.60
CA ASP A 68 -26.77 18.37 9.01
C ASP A 68 -27.38 18.75 10.37
N GLU A 69 -26.57 19.30 11.29
CA GLU A 69 -27.05 19.88 12.54
C GLU A 69 -27.91 21.13 12.32
N ILE A 70 -27.46 22.06 11.45
CA ILE A 70 -28.20 23.30 11.13
C ILE A 70 -29.56 22.99 10.47
N GLU A 71 -29.61 21.95 9.65
CA GLU A 71 -30.79 21.58 8.87
C GLU A 71 -31.69 20.55 9.57
N ASP A 72 -31.41 20.20 10.84
CA ASP A 72 -32.15 19.20 11.64
C ASP A 72 -32.31 17.85 10.92
N ARG A 73 -31.24 17.41 10.25
CA ARG A 73 -31.20 16.15 9.51
C ARG A 73 -30.89 14.97 10.44
N PRO A 74 -31.22 13.73 10.06
CA PRO A 74 -30.89 12.56 10.85
C PRO A 74 -29.40 12.48 11.17
N TRP A 75 -29.10 12.26 12.45
CA TRP A 75 -27.73 12.13 12.94
C TRP A 75 -26.99 10.93 12.31
N ILE A 76 -25.78 11.20 11.81
CA ILE A 76 -24.81 10.19 11.36
C ILE A 76 -23.52 10.45 12.13
N SER A 77 -22.96 9.42 12.75
CA SER A 77 -21.74 9.57 13.53
C SER A 77 -20.55 10.01 12.65
N ILE A 78 -19.64 10.79 13.20
CA ILE A 78 -18.40 11.18 12.49
C ILE A 78 -17.61 9.95 12.06
N LYS A 79 -17.61 8.90 12.87
CA LYS A 79 -16.94 7.62 12.58
C LYS A 79 -17.50 6.98 11.32
N ASP A 80 -18.83 6.95 11.16
CA ASP A 80 -19.48 6.38 9.99
C ASP A 80 -19.21 7.23 8.73
N ARG A 81 -19.23 8.56 8.84
CA ARG A 81 -18.88 9.46 7.72
C ARG A 81 -17.45 9.23 7.26
N LEU A 82 -16.50 9.14 8.20
CA LEU A 82 -15.10 8.89 7.90
C LEU A 82 -14.92 7.51 7.28
N ALA A 83 -15.57 6.48 7.80
CA ALA A 83 -15.54 5.16 7.18
C ALA A 83 -16.04 5.22 5.73
N GLN A 84 -17.18 5.86 5.47
CA GLN A 84 -17.71 5.99 4.10
C GLN A 84 -16.78 6.75 3.15
N LYS A 85 -16.09 7.79 3.62
CA LYS A 85 -15.18 8.60 2.79
C LYS A 85 -13.81 7.95 2.58
N LEU A 86 -13.33 7.18 3.56
CA LEU A 86 -11.98 6.60 3.57
C LEU A 86 -11.93 5.13 3.15
N ILE A 87 -13.06 4.43 3.12
CA ILE A 87 -13.11 3.05 2.63
C ILE A 87 -12.74 3.04 1.15
N TYR A 88 -11.73 2.24 0.83
CA TYR A 88 -11.43 1.85 -0.54
C TYR A 88 -12.23 0.59 -0.89
N GLU A 89 -13.19 0.73 -1.80
CA GLU A 89 -13.87 -0.41 -2.41
C GLU A 89 -13.13 -0.84 -3.68
N SER A 90 -12.47 -2.00 -3.64
CA SER A 90 -11.86 -2.54 -4.85
C SER A 90 -12.93 -2.99 -5.83
N SER A 91 -12.84 -2.55 -7.08
CA SER A 91 -13.72 -3.00 -8.16
C SER A 91 -13.42 -4.42 -8.63
N ILE A 92 -12.36 -5.05 -8.12
CA ILE A 92 -11.89 -6.38 -8.52
C ILE A 92 -11.80 -7.26 -7.27
N LEU A 93 -12.39 -8.45 -7.32
CA LEU A 93 -12.18 -9.48 -6.31
C LEU A 93 -10.71 -9.92 -6.36
N ILE A 94 -9.91 -9.51 -5.38
CA ILE A 94 -8.54 -9.97 -5.23
C ILE A 94 -8.59 -11.38 -4.65
N THR A 95 -8.19 -12.38 -5.43
CA THR A 95 -8.01 -13.74 -4.93
C THR A 95 -6.86 -13.75 -3.93
N LEU A 96 -7.14 -14.05 -2.66
CA LEU A 96 -6.16 -14.11 -1.58
C LEU A 96 -5.29 -15.38 -1.61
N GLU A 97 -5.51 -16.28 -2.55
CA GLU A 97 -4.73 -17.51 -2.66
C GLU A 97 -3.32 -17.19 -3.17
N ARG A 98 -2.34 -17.34 -2.27
CA ARG A 98 -0.94 -17.11 -2.60
C ARG A 98 -0.44 -18.20 -3.55
N PRO A 99 0.23 -17.85 -4.66
CA PRO A 99 0.77 -18.85 -5.58
C PRO A 99 1.90 -19.62 -4.89
N LYS A 100 1.94 -20.94 -5.07
CA LYS A 100 3.06 -21.77 -4.57
C LYS A 100 4.32 -21.62 -5.41
N LYS A 101 4.15 -21.21 -6.67
CA LYS A 101 5.19 -21.14 -7.69
C LYS A 101 4.90 -20.01 -8.66
N VAL A 102 5.91 -19.20 -8.97
CA VAL A 102 5.83 -18.09 -9.92
C VAL A 102 6.96 -18.21 -10.94
N LEU A 103 6.58 -18.11 -12.22
CA LEU A 103 7.50 -17.98 -13.34
C LEU A 103 7.73 -16.49 -13.62
N ILE A 104 8.99 -16.08 -13.66
CA ILE A 104 9.43 -14.72 -13.92
C ILE A 104 10.13 -14.70 -15.28
N LEU A 105 9.69 -13.79 -16.14
CA LEU A 105 10.32 -13.53 -17.42
C LEU A 105 11.35 -12.41 -17.24
N GLY A 106 12.61 -12.70 -17.56
CA GLY A 106 13.70 -11.75 -17.49
C GLY A 106 13.68 -10.71 -18.61
N SER A 107 14.79 -10.00 -18.75
CA SER A 107 14.97 -8.92 -19.72
C SER A 107 15.09 -9.38 -21.18
N GLY A 108 15.46 -10.64 -21.41
CA GLY A 108 15.71 -11.16 -22.75
C GLY A 108 17.12 -10.85 -23.22
N GLY A 109 17.32 -10.75 -24.54
CA GLY A 109 18.59 -10.29 -25.12
C GLY A 109 18.74 -8.77 -24.94
N LEU A 110 19.97 -8.30 -24.73
CA LEU A 110 20.27 -6.87 -24.63
C LEU A 110 19.86 -6.15 -25.92
N SER A 111 18.91 -5.22 -25.81
CA SER A 111 18.47 -4.34 -26.90
C SER A 111 18.87 -2.91 -26.57
N ILE A 112 19.15 -2.09 -27.59
CA ILE A 112 19.47 -0.67 -27.39
C ILE A 112 18.26 0.00 -26.71
N GLY A 113 18.46 0.57 -25.52
CA GLY A 113 17.40 1.15 -24.69
C GLY A 113 16.81 0.21 -23.63
N GLN A 114 17.12 -1.09 -23.66
CA GLN A 114 16.89 -2.03 -22.56
C GLN A 114 18.22 -2.26 -21.82
N ALA A 115 18.50 -1.41 -20.84
CA ALA A 115 19.64 -1.56 -19.94
C ALA A 115 19.35 -2.59 -18.82
N GLY A 116 20.28 -2.74 -17.86
CA GLY A 116 20.18 -3.66 -16.72
C GLY A 116 19.09 -3.34 -15.69
N GLU A 117 18.19 -2.39 -15.95
CA GLU A 117 17.06 -2.05 -15.08
C GLU A 117 16.12 -3.25 -14.87
N PHE A 118 15.85 -4.00 -15.94
CA PHE A 118 14.99 -5.18 -15.89
C PHE A 118 15.63 -6.34 -15.09
N ASP A 119 16.95 -6.45 -15.12
CA ASP A 119 17.66 -7.44 -14.33
C ASP A 119 17.58 -7.11 -12.83
N TYR A 120 17.62 -5.82 -12.49
CA TYR A 120 17.45 -5.35 -11.12
C TYR A 120 16.01 -5.55 -10.63
N SER A 121 15.01 -5.08 -11.38
CA SER A 121 13.60 -5.22 -11.03
C SER A 121 13.18 -6.69 -10.89
N GLY A 122 13.63 -7.55 -11.81
CA GLY A 122 13.38 -8.98 -11.72
C GLY A 122 14.06 -9.65 -10.52
N SER A 123 15.25 -9.20 -10.13
CA SER A 123 15.92 -9.69 -8.90
C SER A 123 15.17 -9.27 -7.63
N GLN A 124 14.60 -8.07 -7.58
CA GLN A 124 13.75 -7.63 -6.46
C GLN A 124 12.46 -8.45 -6.39
N ALA A 125 11.84 -8.74 -7.54
CA ALA A 125 10.66 -9.62 -7.58
C ALA A 125 10.98 -11.02 -7.03
N ILE A 126 12.12 -11.61 -7.44
CA ILE A 126 12.58 -12.91 -6.92
C ILE A 126 12.77 -12.86 -5.40
N LYS A 127 13.42 -11.79 -4.90
CA LYS A 127 13.66 -11.62 -3.46
C LYS A 127 12.34 -11.55 -2.67
N ALA A 128 11.39 -10.72 -3.10
CA ALA A 128 10.08 -10.59 -2.44
C ALA A 128 9.31 -11.91 -2.43
N LEU A 129 9.30 -12.64 -3.54
CA LEU A 129 8.64 -13.95 -3.63
C LEU A 129 9.30 -14.99 -2.70
N LYS A 130 10.63 -14.98 -2.59
CA LYS A 130 11.36 -15.87 -1.69
C LYS A 130 11.11 -15.57 -0.21
N GLU A 131 11.02 -14.30 0.18
CA GLU A 131 10.66 -13.89 1.55
C GLU A 131 9.27 -14.42 1.94
N GLU A 132 8.36 -14.52 0.96
CA GLU A 132 7.03 -15.11 1.13
C GLU A 132 6.99 -16.64 0.93
N SER A 133 8.14 -17.32 0.86
CA SER A 133 8.26 -18.78 0.65
C SER A 133 7.61 -19.29 -0.65
N ILE A 134 7.59 -18.46 -1.70
CA ILE A 134 7.06 -18.81 -3.02
C ILE A 134 8.20 -19.30 -3.91
N GLN A 135 8.01 -20.44 -4.57
CA GLN A 135 9.02 -20.99 -5.48
C GLN A 135 9.17 -20.14 -6.74
N THR A 136 10.41 -19.79 -7.09
CA THR A 136 10.73 -18.89 -8.21
C THR A 136 11.42 -19.63 -9.35
N LEU A 137 10.85 -19.51 -10.56
CA LEU A 137 11.47 -19.97 -11.80
C LEU A 137 11.76 -18.74 -12.65
N LEU A 138 12.96 -18.66 -13.22
CA LEU A 138 13.37 -17.55 -14.07
C LEU A 138 13.69 -18.05 -15.47
N ILE A 139 13.13 -17.39 -16.49
CA ILE A 139 13.61 -17.52 -17.88
C ILE A 139 14.37 -16.24 -18.22
N ASN A 140 15.67 -16.35 -18.49
CA ASN A 140 16.46 -15.24 -19.01
C ASN A 140 17.62 -15.78 -19.86
N PRO A 141 17.69 -15.45 -21.18
CA PRO A 141 18.77 -15.90 -22.04
C PRO A 141 20.10 -15.17 -21.77
N ASN A 142 20.08 -14.03 -21.07
CA ASN A 142 21.29 -13.28 -20.74
C ASN A 142 22.06 -13.99 -19.60
N ILE A 143 23.18 -14.62 -19.93
CA ILE A 143 24.05 -15.29 -18.95
C ILE A 143 24.91 -14.33 -18.13
N ALA A 144 25.04 -13.07 -18.58
CA ALA A 144 25.95 -12.09 -18.01
C ALA A 144 25.24 -11.10 -17.09
N THR A 145 24.36 -11.61 -16.20
CA THR A 145 23.62 -10.78 -15.24
C THR A 145 23.57 -11.39 -13.85
N VAL A 146 23.47 -10.53 -12.84
CA VAL A 146 23.29 -10.96 -11.44
C VAL A 146 21.97 -11.71 -11.26
N GLN A 147 20.95 -11.40 -12.05
CA GLN A 147 19.64 -12.04 -11.99
C GLN A 147 19.72 -13.57 -12.20
N THR A 148 20.66 -14.04 -13.04
CA THR A 148 20.84 -15.47 -13.36
C THR A 148 21.92 -16.15 -12.49
N SER A 149 22.42 -15.45 -11.47
CA SER A 149 23.40 -16.01 -10.54
C SER A 149 22.84 -17.17 -9.74
N LYS A 150 23.71 -18.13 -9.42
CA LYS A 150 23.35 -19.28 -8.59
C LYS A 150 22.78 -18.82 -7.25
N GLY A 151 21.60 -19.32 -6.92
CA GLY A 151 20.91 -18.99 -5.66
C GLY A 151 19.97 -17.78 -5.75
N MET A 152 19.97 -17.01 -6.84
CA MET A 152 19.02 -15.91 -7.03
C MET A 152 17.60 -16.46 -7.16
N ALA A 153 17.27 -17.18 -8.24
CA ALA A 153 16.02 -17.95 -8.36
C ALA A 153 16.21 -19.43 -7.95
N ASP A 154 15.13 -20.15 -7.67
CA ASP A 154 15.20 -21.60 -7.36
C ASP A 154 15.54 -22.44 -8.59
N LYS A 155 15.05 -22.01 -9.76
CA LYS A 155 15.41 -22.59 -11.05
C LYS A 155 15.59 -21.50 -12.11
N VAL A 156 16.66 -21.62 -12.90
CA VAL A 156 16.94 -20.72 -14.03
C VAL A 156 16.93 -21.52 -15.33
N TYR A 157 16.25 -20.98 -16.34
CA TYR A 157 16.22 -21.46 -17.71
C TYR A 157 16.87 -20.43 -18.61
N PHE A 158 17.96 -20.81 -19.26
CA PHE A 158 18.64 -20.00 -20.25
C PHE A 158 18.01 -20.22 -21.63
N LEU A 159 16.74 -19.81 -21.76
CA LEU A 159 15.94 -19.94 -22.97
C LEU A 159 15.55 -18.55 -23.50
N PRO A 160 15.34 -18.39 -24.82
CA PRO A 160 14.75 -17.18 -25.39
C PRO A 160 13.37 -16.89 -24.77
N ILE A 161 13.05 -15.61 -24.59
CA ILE A 161 11.72 -15.19 -24.11
C ILE A 161 10.80 -15.07 -25.33
N THR A 162 10.42 -16.21 -25.89
CA THR A 162 9.38 -16.31 -26.93
C THR A 162 8.26 -17.22 -26.44
N PRO A 163 7.02 -17.07 -26.95
CA PRO A 163 5.89 -17.88 -26.53
C PRO A 163 6.19 -19.40 -26.55
N GLU A 164 6.88 -19.86 -27.58
CA GLU A 164 7.18 -21.29 -27.79
C GLU A 164 8.08 -21.88 -26.71
N TYR A 165 9.06 -21.09 -26.20
CA TYR A 165 9.96 -21.55 -25.13
C TYR A 165 9.35 -21.35 -23.75
N VAL A 166 8.55 -20.30 -23.56
CA VAL A 166 7.85 -20.07 -22.30
C VAL A 166 6.82 -21.19 -22.06
N GLU A 167 6.08 -21.59 -23.09
CA GLU A 167 5.11 -22.68 -23.01
C GLU A 167 5.74 -24.04 -22.63
N GLN A 168 6.99 -24.30 -23.02
CA GLN A 168 7.70 -25.53 -22.63
C GLN A 168 8.11 -25.57 -21.15
N VAL A 169 8.16 -24.41 -20.48
CA VAL A 169 8.54 -24.29 -19.07
C VAL A 169 7.31 -24.34 -18.16
N ILE A 170 6.15 -23.94 -18.66
CA ILE A 170 4.84 -24.02 -17.99
C ILE A 170 4.41 -25.49 -17.87
#